data_AF-A0A7C1F0L7-F1
#
_entry.id   AF-A0A7C1F0L7-F1
#
_cell.length_a   1.000
_cell.length_b   1.000
_cell.length_c   1.000
_cell.angle_alpha   90.00
_cell.angle_beta   90.00
_cell.angle_gamma   90.00
#
_symmetry.space_group_name_H-M   'P 1'
#
loop_
_entity.id
_entity.type
_entity.pdbx_description
1 polymer ?
#
loop_
_entity_poly.entity_id
_entity_poly.type
_entity_poly.pdbx_seq_one_letter_code
_entity_poly.pdbx_strand_id
1 'polypeptide(L)'
;MILAAVELSAPILFRSEVTAVIRKAFFQNRITVKQGSELLNTSLSHPITFIEDDALLKRAFEFADQYGQPRTYDTQYITLAERLKCEFWTTDQTLVNSLQQKPPM
;
A
#
# COMPACT_ATOMS: atom_id res chain seq x y z
N MET A 1 14.16 -24.15 14.14
CA MET A 1 13.92 -22.69 14.04
C MET A 1 12.74 -22.50 13.12
N ILE A 2 11.52 -22.39 13.67
CA ILE A 2 10.32 -22.15 12.87
C ILE A 2 10.38 -20.66 12.53
N LEU A 3 10.58 -20.32 11.25
CA LEU A 3 10.32 -18.97 10.77
C LEU A 3 8.85 -18.70 11.07
N ALA A 4 8.56 -17.75 11.95
CA ALA A 4 7.19 -17.28 12.12
C ALA A 4 6.65 -16.88 10.74
N ALA A 5 5.47 -17.36 10.38
CA ALA A 5 4.82 -16.95 9.14
C ALA A 5 4.62 -15.44 9.19
N VAL A 6 5.12 -14.72 8.18
CA VAL A 6 4.91 -13.28 8.05
C VAL A 6 3.48 -13.06 7.55
N GLU A 7 2.68 -12.32 8.33
CA GLU A 7 1.34 -11.92 7.92
C GLU A 7 1.40 -10.56 7.23
N LEU A 8 0.87 -10.48 6.01
CA LEU A 8 0.81 -9.24 5.23
C LEU A 8 -0.58 -8.62 5.36
N SER A 9 -0.62 -7.31 5.63
CA SER A 9 -1.86 -6.53 5.65
C SER A 9 -1.74 -5.30 4.76
N ALA A 10 -2.84 -4.89 4.12
CA ALA A 10 -2.89 -3.70 3.28
C ALA A 10 -4.29 -3.06 3.26
N PRO A 11 -4.42 -1.75 2.94
CA PRO A 11 -5.70 -1.15 2.61
C PRO A 11 -6.35 -1.81 1.38
N ILE A 12 -7.68 -1.76 1.26
CA ILE A 12 -8.39 -2.29 0.07
C ILE A 12 -7.87 -1.64 -1.23
N LEU A 13 -7.46 -0.36 -1.15
CA LEU A 13 -6.85 0.40 -2.25
C LEU A 13 -5.71 -0.34 -2.96
N PHE A 14 -4.90 -1.12 -2.24
CA PHE A 14 -3.77 -1.90 -2.78
C PHE A 14 -4.15 -2.70 -4.03
N ARG A 15 -5.34 -3.32 -4.02
CA ARG A 15 -5.83 -4.14 -5.13
C ARG A 15 -5.98 -3.30 -6.40
N SER A 16 -6.49 -2.08 -6.26
CA SER A 16 -6.68 -1.16 -7.39
C SER A 16 -5.35 -0.59 -7.89
N GLU A 17 -4.39 -0.32 -6.99
CA GLU A 17 -3.05 0.16 -7.34
C GLU A 17 -2.26 -0.89 -8.13
N VAL A 18 -2.24 -2.14 -7.65
CA VAL A 18 -1.64 -3.27 -8.35
C VAL A 18 -2.24 -3.42 -9.75
N THR A 19 -3.57 -3.39 -9.84
CA THR A 19 -4.28 -3.51 -11.13
C THR A 19 -3.90 -2.37 -12.07
N ALA A 20 -3.83 -1.13 -11.57
CA ALA A 20 -3.47 0.05 -12.36
C ALA A 20 -2.01 -0.01 -12.86
N VAL A 21 -1.07 -0.45 -12.02
CA VAL A 21 0.34 -0.61 -12.38
C VAL A 21 0.51 -1.64 -13.49
N ILE A 22 -0.14 -2.80 -13.37
CA ILE A 22 -0.11 -3.85 -14.41
C ILE A 22 -0.74 -3.34 -15.71
N ARG A 23 -1.89 -2.66 -15.62
CA ARG A 23 -2.57 -2.09 -16.80
C ARG A 23 -1.70 -1.04 -17.50
N LYS A 24 -0.98 -0.22 -16.73
CA LYS A 24 -0.04 0.79 -17.24
C LYS A 24 1.16 0.14 -17.92
N ALA A 25 1.72 -0.93 -17.35
CA ALA A 25 2.82 -1.68 -17.97
C ALA A 25 2.41 -2.26 -19.34
N PHE A 26 1.19 -2.80 -19.45
CA PHE A 26 0.64 -3.24 -20.73
C PHE A 26 0.45 -2.08 -21.71
N PHE A 27 -0.15 -0.95 -21.27
CA PHE A 27 -0.32 0.25 -22.11
C PHE A 27 1.01 0.77 -22.67
N GLN A 28 2.07 0.65 -21.88
CA GLN A 28 3.43 1.06 -22.24
C GLN A 28 4.19 -0.01 -23.06
N ASN A 29 3.51 -1.06 -23.52
CA ASN A 29 4.08 -2.19 -24.26
C ASN A 29 5.25 -2.90 -23.57
N ARG A 30 5.32 -2.83 -22.23
CA ARG A 30 6.38 -3.50 -21.44
C ARG A 30 6.08 -4.98 -21.18
N ILE A 31 4.80 -5.35 -21.26
CA ILE A 31 4.29 -6.70 -21.09
C ILE A 31 3.18 -6.97 -22.12
N THR A 32 2.93 -8.24 -22.40
CA THR A 32 1.79 -8.69 -23.20
C THR A 32 0.50 -8.74 -22.37
N VAL A 33 -0.66 -8.84 -23.04
CA VAL A 33 -1.96 -9.05 -22.37
C VAL A 33 -1.94 -10.31 -21.51
N LYS A 34 -1.38 -11.40 -22.04
CA LYS A 34 -1.27 -12.69 -21.33
C LYS A 34 -0.45 -12.54 -20.05
N GLN A 35 0.74 -11.95 -20.14
CA GLN A 35 1.59 -11.68 -18.98
C GLN A 35 0.88 -10.78 -17.96
N GLY A 36 0.16 -9.74 -18.43
CA GLY A 36 -0.61 -8.87 -17.54
C GLY A 36 -1.71 -9.62 -16.78
N SER A 37 -2.45 -10.50 -17.45
CA SER A 37 -3.47 -11.33 -16.81
C SER A 37 -2.86 -12.32 -15.80
N GLU A 38 -1.74 -12.96 -16.13
CA GLU A 38 -1.04 -13.90 -15.24
C GLU A 38 -0.49 -13.18 -14.00
N LEU A 39 0.12 -12.01 -14.18
CA LEU A 39 0.59 -11.17 -13.09
C LEU A 39 -0.56 -10.75 -12.18
N LEU A 40 -1.68 -10.29 -12.74
CA LEU A 40 -2.83 -9.86 -11.96
C LEU A 40 -3.41 -11.01 -11.12
N ASN A 41 -3.58 -12.18 -11.72
CA ASN A 41 -4.07 -13.37 -11.01
C ASN A 41 -3.14 -13.77 -9.86
N THR A 42 -1.83 -13.73 -10.09
CA THR A 42 -0.82 -14.05 -9.08
C THR A 42 -0.82 -13.02 -7.96
N SER A 43 -0.87 -11.72 -8.28
CA SER A 43 -0.87 -10.66 -7.26
C SER A 43 -2.13 -10.66 -6.40
N LEU A 44 -3.30 -10.92 -6.98
CA LEU A 44 -4.58 -10.92 -6.26
C LEU A 44 -4.86 -12.20 -5.47
N SER A 45 -4.11 -13.28 -5.71
CA SER A 45 -4.22 -14.55 -4.96
C SER A 45 -3.25 -14.64 -3.78
N HIS A 46 -2.37 -13.65 -3.60
CA HIS A 46 -1.43 -13.62 -2.48
C HIS A 46 -2.19 -13.47 -1.14
N PRO A 47 -1.77 -14.17 -0.06
CA PRO A 47 -2.46 -14.12 1.22
C PRO A 47 -2.20 -12.79 1.95
N ILE A 48 -2.92 -11.75 1.54
CA ILE A 48 -2.90 -10.41 2.15
C ILE A 48 -4.25 -10.18 2.82
N THR A 49 -4.21 -9.77 4.09
CA THR A 49 -5.40 -9.33 4.82
C THR A 49 -5.72 -7.89 4.41
N PHE A 50 -6.87 -7.69 3.78
CA PHE A 50 -7.32 -6.35 3.39
C PHE A 50 -8.20 -5.74 4.48
N ILE A 51 -7.88 -4.51 4.88
CA ILE A 51 -8.58 -3.79 5.94
C ILE A 51 -8.97 -2.40 5.44
N GLU A 52 -10.25 -2.07 5.52
CA GLU A 52 -10.76 -0.72 5.28
C GLU A 52 -12.04 -0.52 6.11
N ASP A 53 -12.09 0.59 6.84
CA ASP A 53 -13.28 1.06 7.56
C ASP A 53 -13.23 2.59 7.69
N ASP A 54 -14.35 3.19 8.08
CA ASP A 54 -14.48 4.64 8.23
C ASP A 54 -13.44 5.24 9.19
N ALA A 55 -13.08 4.51 10.25
CA ALA A 55 -12.09 4.99 11.22
C ALA A 55 -10.68 5.02 10.59
N LEU A 56 -10.36 4.08 9.70
CA LEU A 56 -9.10 4.03 8.97
C LEU A 56 -9.02 5.24 8.04
N LEU A 57 -10.08 5.48 7.26
CA LEU A 57 -10.13 6.56 6.28
C LEU A 57 -10.08 7.95 6.94
N LYS A 58 -10.78 8.13 8.06
CA LYS A 58 -10.74 9.38 8.85
C LYS A 58 -9.34 9.63 9.42
N ARG A 59 -8.72 8.62 10.01
CA ARG A 59 -7.36 8.73 10.55
C ARG A 59 -6.30 8.94 9.46
N ALA A 60 -6.47 8.32 8.29
CA ALA A 60 -5.61 8.56 7.14
C ALA A 60 -5.71 10.00 6.61
N PHE A 61 -6.89 10.61 6.68
CA PHE A 61 -7.08 12.02 6.35
C PHE A 61 -6.34 12.95 7.33
N GLU A 62 -6.43 12.70 8.64
CA GLU A 62 -5.65 13.44 9.65
C GLU A 62 -4.14 13.29 9.40
N PHE A 63 -3.68 12.07 9.09
CA PHE A 63 -2.28 11.83 8.76
C PHE A 63 -1.84 12.54 7.48
N ALA A 64 -2.72 12.67 6.49
CA ALA A 64 -2.38 13.39 5.27
C ALA A 64 -2.11 14.87 5.57
N ASP A 65 -2.92 15.51 6.42
CA ASP A 65 -2.68 16.87 6.90
C ASP A 65 -1.37 16.95 7.70
N GLN A 66 -1.21 16.07 8.70
CA GLN A 66 -0.04 16.02 9.56
C GLN A 66 1.27 15.87 8.75
N TYR A 67 1.31 14.94 7.79
CA TYR A 67 2.49 14.67 6.97
C TYR A 67 2.57 15.54 5.70
N GLY A 68 1.57 16.39 5.43
CA GLY A 68 1.57 17.27 4.26
C GLY A 68 1.43 16.50 2.94
N GLN A 69 0.76 15.35 2.99
CA GLN A 69 0.49 14.54 1.81
C GLN A 69 -0.70 15.12 1.03
N PRO A 70 -0.61 15.30 -0.29
CA PRO A 70 -1.70 15.85 -1.09
C PRO A 70 -2.87 14.88 -1.29
N ARG A 71 -2.70 13.61 -0.90
CA ARG A 71 -3.68 12.52 -1.05
C ARG A 71 -3.59 11.59 0.16
N THR A 72 -4.65 10.82 0.38
CA THR A 72 -4.71 9.86 1.50
C THR A 72 -4.23 8.46 1.15
N TYR A 73 -3.81 8.19 -0.09
CA TYR A 73 -3.41 6.85 -0.52
C TYR A 73 -2.24 6.31 0.31
N ASP A 74 -1.15 7.07 0.37
CA ASP A 74 0.02 6.69 1.18
C ASP A 74 -0.31 6.65 2.67
N THR A 75 -1.12 7.60 3.16
CA THR A 75 -1.45 7.66 4.58
C THR A 75 -2.41 6.57 5.04
N GLN A 76 -3.20 5.96 4.15
CA GLN A 76 -3.96 4.75 4.50
C GLN A 76 -3.04 3.59 4.90
N TYR A 77 -1.89 3.41 4.24
CA TYR A 77 -0.93 2.39 4.63
C TYR A 77 -0.26 2.70 5.97
N ILE A 78 0.12 3.96 6.19
CA ILE A 78 0.76 4.41 7.43
C ILE A 78 -0.20 4.27 8.61
N THR A 79 -1.45 4.72 8.44
CA THR A 79 -2.50 4.57 9.45
C THR A 79 -2.81 3.11 9.74
N LEU A 80 -2.80 2.23 8.72
CA LEU A 80 -3.01 0.81 8.95
C LEU A 80 -1.86 0.20 9.76
N ALA A 81 -0.61 0.56 9.45
CA ALA A 81 0.56 0.12 10.20
C ALA A 81 0.54 0.63 11.65
N GLU A 82 0.17 1.90 11.87
CA GLU A 82 -0.07 2.48 13.21
C GLU A 82 -1.11 1.65 13.98
N ARG A 83 -2.27 1.40 13.36
CA ARG A 83 -3.39 0.66 13.96
C ARG A 83 -3.00 -0.77 14.34
N LEU A 84 -2.28 -1.46 13.47
CA LEU A 84 -1.87 -2.86 13.68
C LEU A 84 -0.59 -2.99 14.52
N LYS A 85 0.07 -1.86 14.83
CA LYS A 85 1.38 -1.83 15.52
C LYS A 85 2.41 -2.71 14.82
N CYS A 86 2.45 -2.67 13.50
CA CYS A 86 3.36 -3.46 12.68
C CYS A 86 4.32 -2.57 11.88
N GLU A 87 5.32 -3.19 11.28
CA GLU A 87 6.24 -2.49 10.38
C GLU A 87 5.49 -2.01 9.12
N PHE A 88 5.82 -0.80 8.67
CA PHE A 88 5.38 -0.28 7.38
C PHE A 88 6.46 -0.53 6.32
N TRP A 89 6.10 -1.24 5.26
CA TRP A 89 6.99 -1.55 4.14
C TRP A 89 6.54 -0.80 2.89
N THR A 90 7.45 -0.01 2.30
CA THR A 90 7.23 0.67 1.02
C THR A 90 8.54 0.77 0.24
N THR A 91 8.44 0.75 -1.08
CA THR A 91 9.56 1.06 -1.98
C THR A 91 9.62 2.54 -2.36
N ASP A 92 8.67 3.37 -1.90
CA ASP A 92 8.64 4.80 -2.18
C ASP A 92 9.57 5.56 -1.23
N GLN A 93 10.80 5.80 -1.70
CA GLN A 93 11.79 6.57 -0.94
C GLN A 93 11.37 8.03 -0.71
N THR A 94 10.56 8.61 -1.60
CA THR A 94 10.09 10.00 -1.46
C THR A 94 9.12 10.09 -0.28
N LEU A 95 8.21 9.11 -0.16
CA LEU A 95 7.33 8.98 0.99
C LEU A 95 8.15 8.85 2.27
N VAL A 96 9.08 7.91 2.34
CA VAL A 96 9.94 7.70 3.52
C VAL A 96 10.65 9.00 3.93
N ASN A 97 11.24 9.71 2.97
CA ASN A 97 11.93 10.98 3.23
C ASN A 97 10.97 12.05 3.76
N SER A 98 9.74 12.14 3.23
CA SER A 98 8.73 13.09 3.70
C SER A 98 8.29 12.83 5.14
N LEU A 99 8.24 11.56 5.55
CA LEU A 99 7.89 11.16 6.92
C LEU A 99 9.01 11.43 7.92
N GLN A 100 10.28 11.41 7.50
CA GLN A 100 11.42 11.68 8.38
C GLN A 100 11.66 13.17 8.61
N GLN A 101 11.23 14.04 7.68
CA GLN A 101 11.37 15.49 7.81
C GLN A 101 10.38 16.12 8.79
N LYS A 102 9.35 15.36 9.18
CA LYS A 102 8.41 15.73 10.24
C LYS A 102 8.64 14.76 11.39
N PRO A 103 9.01 15.24 12.60
CA PRO A 103 9.37 14.33 13.67
C PRO A 103 8.24 13.31 13.92
N PRO A 104 8.55 12.02 14.08
CA PRO A 104 7.59 11.11 14.69
C PRO A 104 7.31 11.63 16.11
N MET A 105 6.06 11.48 16.51
CA MET A 105 5.50 11.93 17.79
C MET A 105 6.45 11.74 18.99
#